data_AF-A0A9C7PIJ8-F1
#
_entry.id   AF-A0A9C7PIJ8-F1
#
_cell.length_a   1.000
_cell.length_b   1.000
_cell.length_c   1.000
_cell.angle_alpha   90.00
_cell.angle_beta   90.00
_cell.angle_gamma   90.00
#
_symmetry.space_group_name_H-M   'P 1'
#
loop_
_entity.id
_entity.type
_entity.pdbx_description
1 polymer ?
#
loop_
_entity_poly.entity_id
_entity_poly.type
_entity_poly.pdbx_seq_one_letter_code
_entity_poly.pdbx_strand_id
1 'polypeptide(L)'
;MKIFSNIELIEKYQPQNVLNDIKEHFIMNKSKLFDLFSKSSCPISKYKVSKQLSFIEVNKTEDQDFALEIVDELHDASYFMSLSKKNRTIITQRMRSFAVDWTIAHINRIKLLIDNGILELPFESEQRVNHSPMMKELNEVLICIVSGLEIELDYWQKLPRASYLSGLQVSMGNFFRKLNQINMSQKDQITLVQQLFSLFDVDWDEGARENIKNSLQQPSLEILVKRKSSFDNPIGLEEENILKKNNLVELLKVFYTYRDQLRRF
;
A
#
# COMPACT_ATOMS: atom_id res chain seq x y z
N MET A 1 -24.59 7.33 -16.24
CA MET A 1 -23.48 6.44 -15.80
C MET A 1 -23.95 5.67 -14.59
N LYS A 2 -23.84 4.33 -14.56
CA LYS A 2 -24.23 3.55 -13.37
C LYS A 2 -23.23 3.85 -12.25
N ILE A 3 -23.72 4.32 -11.10
CA ILE A 3 -22.91 4.47 -9.90
C ILE A 3 -23.02 3.16 -9.13
N PHE A 4 -21.94 2.39 -9.09
CA PHE A 4 -21.91 1.16 -8.30
C PHE A 4 -22.00 1.47 -6.80
N SER A 5 -22.65 0.62 -6.04
CA SER A 5 -22.61 0.58 -4.58
C SER A 5 -21.32 -0.09 -4.08
N ASN A 6 -20.99 0.10 -2.80
CA ASN A 6 -19.83 -0.60 -2.21
C ASN A 6 -20.02 -2.12 -2.18
N ILE A 7 -21.25 -2.58 -1.98
CA ILE A 7 -21.60 -4.01 -1.98
C ILE A 7 -21.33 -4.61 -3.36
N GLU A 8 -21.81 -3.99 -4.44
CA GLU A 8 -21.57 -4.47 -5.80
C GLU A 8 -20.06 -4.54 -6.13
N LEU A 9 -19.26 -3.58 -5.67
CA LEU A 9 -17.81 -3.59 -5.88
C LEU A 9 -17.12 -4.69 -5.07
N ILE A 10 -17.53 -4.89 -3.81
CA ILE A 10 -16.99 -5.95 -2.95
C ILE A 10 -17.32 -7.32 -3.54
N GLU A 11 -18.55 -7.54 -4.01
CA GLU A 11 -18.97 -8.79 -4.64
C GLU A 11 -18.22 -9.05 -5.95
N LYS A 12 -18.05 -8.02 -6.79
CA LYS A 12 -17.37 -8.12 -8.10
C LYS A 12 -15.88 -8.47 -7.94
N TYR A 13 -15.19 -7.83 -7.01
CA TYR A 13 -13.73 -7.91 -6.91
C TYR A 13 -13.22 -8.84 -5.81
N GLN A 14 -14.07 -9.16 -4.83
CA GLN A 14 -13.75 -10.01 -3.68
C GLN A 14 -12.43 -9.63 -2.98
N PRO A 15 -12.22 -8.35 -2.62
CA PRO A 15 -10.96 -7.91 -2.04
C PRO A 15 -10.64 -8.64 -0.72
N GLN A 16 -11.66 -8.93 0.09
CA GLN A 16 -11.48 -9.63 1.37
C GLN A 16 -10.92 -11.05 1.21
N ASN A 17 -11.29 -11.76 0.13
CA ASN A 17 -10.74 -13.07 -0.16
C ASN A 17 -9.22 -12.98 -0.37
N VAL A 18 -8.75 -11.98 -1.12
CA VAL A 18 -7.30 -11.72 -1.29
C VAL A 18 -6.63 -11.43 0.04
N LEU A 19 -7.24 -10.59 0.87
CA LEU A 19 -6.65 -10.22 2.17
C LEU A 19 -6.57 -11.42 3.11
N ASN A 20 -7.57 -12.29 3.11
CA ASN A 20 -7.58 -13.54 3.87
C ASN A 20 -6.51 -14.49 3.34
N ASP A 21 -6.44 -14.71 2.02
CA ASP A 21 -5.42 -15.56 1.40
C ASP A 21 -4.01 -15.10 1.78
N ILE A 22 -3.75 -13.79 1.76
CA ILE A 22 -2.45 -13.22 2.17
C ILE A 22 -2.15 -13.55 3.63
N LYS A 23 -3.11 -13.29 4.52
CA LYS A 23 -2.95 -13.53 5.96
C LYS A 23 -2.69 -15.00 6.26
N GLU A 24 -3.46 -15.89 5.65
CA GLU A 24 -3.33 -17.34 5.80
C GLU A 24 -1.97 -17.83 5.28
N HIS A 25 -1.56 -17.38 4.10
CA HIS A 25 -0.24 -17.71 3.54
C HIS A 25 0.91 -17.24 4.41
N PHE A 26 0.81 -16.04 4.98
CA PHE A 26 1.83 -15.53 5.87
C PHE A 26 1.92 -16.38 7.15
N ILE A 27 0.78 -16.67 7.79
CA ILE A 27 0.73 -17.52 9.00
C ILE A 27 1.36 -18.89 8.73
N MET A 28 1.02 -19.52 7.61
CA MET A 28 1.54 -20.84 7.25
C MET A 28 3.05 -20.87 6.97
N ASN A 29 3.64 -19.75 6.53
CA ASN A 29 5.05 -19.70 6.12
C ASN A 29 5.94 -18.86 7.05
N LYS A 30 5.38 -18.22 8.07
CA LYS A 30 6.13 -17.37 9.02
C LYS A 30 7.25 -18.12 9.72
N SER A 31 7.02 -19.36 10.16
CA SER A 31 8.06 -20.20 10.77
C SER A 31 9.19 -20.51 9.79
N LYS A 32 8.89 -20.91 8.55
CA LYS A 32 9.89 -21.19 7.52
C LYS A 32 10.74 -19.96 7.17
N LEU A 33 10.12 -18.79 7.09
CA LEU A 33 10.80 -17.51 6.89
C LEU A 33 11.75 -17.19 8.05
N PHE A 34 11.27 -17.36 9.29
CA PHE A 34 12.06 -17.15 10.49
C PHE A 34 13.25 -18.12 10.56
N ASP A 35 13.02 -19.40 10.26
CA ASP A 35 14.07 -20.42 10.21
C ASP A 35 15.13 -20.07 9.16
N LEU A 36 14.72 -19.59 7.98
CA LEU A 36 15.65 -19.12 6.95
C LEU A 36 16.53 -17.98 7.49
N PHE A 37 15.94 -16.97 8.13
CA PHE A 37 16.68 -15.80 8.65
C PHE A 37 17.49 -16.10 9.92
N SER A 38 17.24 -17.24 10.56
CA SER A 38 17.99 -17.72 11.71
C SER A 38 19.23 -18.53 11.33
N LYS A 39 19.32 -19.03 10.09
CA LYS A 39 20.50 -19.77 9.61
C LYS A 39 21.74 -18.89 9.53
N SER A 40 22.88 -19.42 9.96
CA SER A 40 24.19 -18.74 9.83
C SER A 40 24.57 -18.47 8.37
N SER A 41 24.12 -19.33 7.44
CA SER A 41 24.32 -19.19 6.00
C SER A 41 23.46 -18.10 5.34
N CYS A 42 22.46 -17.57 6.04
CA CYS A 42 21.63 -16.48 5.52
C CYS A 42 22.39 -15.16 5.63
N PRO A 43 22.46 -14.33 4.57
CA PRO A 43 23.24 -13.09 4.60
C PRO A 43 22.89 -12.14 5.75
N ILE A 44 21.64 -12.19 6.23
CA ILE A 44 21.13 -11.42 7.36
C ILE A 44 21.92 -11.64 8.65
N SER A 45 22.51 -12.82 8.84
CA SER A 45 23.29 -13.18 10.04
C SER A 45 24.48 -12.26 10.26
N LYS A 46 25.09 -11.76 9.16
CA LYS A 46 26.24 -10.83 9.19
C LYS A 46 25.89 -9.44 9.73
N TYR A 47 24.61 -9.07 9.64
CA TYR A 47 24.11 -7.72 9.96
C TYR A 47 23.36 -7.67 11.30
N LYS A 48 23.19 -8.82 11.96
CA LYS A 48 22.70 -8.91 13.33
C LYS A 48 23.63 -8.16 14.30
N VAL A 49 24.94 -8.24 14.05
CA VAL A 49 26.00 -7.67 14.89
C VAL A 49 26.16 -6.14 14.72
N SER A 50 25.70 -5.54 13.62
CA SER A 50 25.89 -4.09 13.36
C SER A 50 25.02 -3.14 14.21
N LYS A 51 24.06 -3.65 15.00
CA LYS A 51 23.42 -2.88 16.09
C LYS A 51 24.20 -2.94 17.42
N GLN A 52 25.22 -3.80 17.53
CA GLN A 52 26.01 -4.08 18.74
C GLN A 52 27.39 -3.40 18.72
N LEU A 53 27.47 -2.12 18.36
CA LEU A 53 28.67 -1.30 18.60
C LEU A 53 28.74 -0.73 20.03
N SER A 54 27.89 -1.20 20.95
CA SER A 54 28.12 -1.12 22.38
C SER A 54 28.63 -2.48 22.87
N PHE A 55 29.82 -2.49 23.46
CA PHE A 55 30.56 -3.62 24.03
C PHE A 55 29.80 -4.44 25.11
N ILE A 56 28.69 -5.10 24.74
CA ILE A 56 27.94 -5.99 25.63
C ILE A 56 27.51 -7.22 24.83
N GLU A 57 27.58 -8.37 25.49
CA GLU A 57 27.37 -9.74 25.03
C GLU A 57 26.26 -9.94 23.99
N VAL A 58 26.44 -10.95 23.12
CA VAL A 58 25.45 -11.38 22.11
C VAL A 58 24.14 -11.75 22.79
N ASN A 59 23.17 -10.83 22.75
CA ASN A 59 21.86 -11.04 23.35
C ASN A 59 20.98 -11.83 22.36
N LYS A 60 20.83 -13.14 22.59
CA LYS A 60 20.06 -14.04 21.69
C LYS A 60 18.62 -13.58 21.45
N THR A 61 18.03 -12.87 22.40
CA THR A 61 16.68 -12.28 22.30
C THR A 61 16.61 -11.17 21.26
N GLU A 62 17.60 -10.25 21.22
CA GLU A 62 17.64 -9.15 20.24
C GLU A 62 17.81 -9.66 18.80
N ASP A 63 18.56 -10.75 18.61
CA ASP A 63 18.75 -11.40 17.31
C ASP A 63 17.47 -12.06 16.78
N GLN A 64 16.62 -12.57 17.69
CA GLN A 64 15.32 -13.15 17.34
C GLN A 64 14.32 -12.05 16.98
N ASP A 65 14.28 -10.97 17.77
CA ASP A 65 13.41 -9.82 17.51
C ASP A 65 13.74 -9.17 16.15
N PHE A 66 15.02 -9.03 15.82
CA PHE A 66 15.44 -8.51 14.52
C PHE A 66 15.03 -9.39 13.34
N ALA A 67 15.17 -10.71 13.46
CA ALA A 67 14.73 -11.63 12.41
C ALA A 67 13.20 -11.55 12.23
N LEU A 68 12.45 -11.50 13.32
CA LEU A 68 10.99 -11.35 13.29
C LEU A 68 10.55 -10.04 12.63
N GLU A 69 11.20 -8.92 12.95
CA GLU A 69 10.93 -7.63 12.30
C GLU A 69 11.08 -7.73 10.77
N ILE A 70 12.12 -8.40 10.27
CA ILE A 70 12.33 -8.54 8.83
C ILE A 70 11.36 -9.55 8.21
N VAL A 71 10.97 -10.60 8.93
CA VAL A 71 9.93 -11.53 8.49
C VAL A 71 8.58 -10.83 8.33
N ASP A 72 8.22 -9.94 9.26
CA ASP A 72 6.94 -9.22 9.22
C ASP A 72 6.85 -8.27 8.01
N GLU A 73 7.97 -7.74 7.52
CA GLU A 73 8.02 -6.95 6.26
C GLU A 73 7.74 -7.79 5.00
N LEU A 74 7.73 -9.12 5.10
CA LEU A 74 7.42 -10.04 4.00
C LEU A 74 5.97 -10.55 4.01
N HIS A 75 5.10 -9.98 4.84
CA HIS A 75 3.70 -10.41 4.99
C HIS A 75 3.00 -10.64 3.63
N ASP A 76 2.91 -9.60 2.81
CA ASP A 76 2.25 -9.67 1.51
C ASP A 76 3.11 -10.34 0.44
N ALA A 77 4.43 -10.15 0.53
CA ALA A 77 5.37 -10.72 -0.43
C ALA A 77 5.35 -12.25 -0.39
N SER A 78 5.15 -12.85 0.80
CA SER A 78 5.06 -14.30 0.97
C SER A 78 3.93 -14.92 0.14
N TYR A 79 2.77 -14.26 0.08
CA TYR A 79 1.65 -14.65 -0.76
C TYR A 79 1.99 -14.50 -2.24
N PHE A 80 2.54 -13.36 -2.66
CA PHE A 80 2.87 -13.20 -4.07
C PHE A 80 3.97 -14.15 -4.54
N MET A 81 4.90 -14.54 -3.67
CA MET A 81 5.92 -15.54 -3.98
C MET A 81 5.32 -16.95 -4.17
N SER A 82 4.25 -17.31 -3.45
CA SER A 82 3.59 -18.62 -3.63
C SER A 82 2.73 -18.72 -4.90
N LEU A 83 2.47 -17.60 -5.58
CA LEU A 83 1.63 -17.57 -6.78
C LEU A 83 2.41 -17.77 -8.07
N SER A 84 1.79 -18.48 -9.02
CA SER A 84 2.26 -18.53 -10.41
C SER A 84 2.32 -17.13 -11.05
N LYS A 85 3.15 -16.95 -12.09
CA LYS A 85 3.24 -15.67 -12.83
C LYS A 85 1.86 -15.17 -13.28
N LYS A 86 1.01 -16.07 -13.79
CA LYS A 86 -0.37 -15.77 -14.22
C LYS A 86 -1.24 -15.29 -13.06
N ASN A 87 -1.22 -15.99 -11.93
CA ASN A 87 -2.05 -15.63 -10.77
C ASN A 87 -1.59 -14.32 -10.13
N ARG A 88 -0.28 -14.06 -10.05
CA ARG A 88 0.25 -12.76 -9.61
C ARG A 88 -0.33 -11.62 -10.43
N THR A 89 -0.28 -11.73 -11.76
CA THR A 89 -0.85 -10.72 -12.66
C THR A 89 -2.35 -10.53 -12.46
N ILE A 90 -3.13 -11.62 -12.39
CA ILE A 90 -4.59 -11.55 -12.24
C ILE A 90 -4.97 -10.87 -10.92
N ILE A 91 -4.35 -11.27 -9.80
CA ILE A 91 -4.67 -10.70 -8.50
C ILE A 91 -4.30 -9.21 -8.43
N THR A 92 -3.11 -8.84 -8.90
CA THR A 92 -2.72 -7.42 -8.93
C THR A 92 -3.66 -6.60 -9.82
N GLN A 93 -4.00 -7.09 -11.02
CA GLN A 93 -4.96 -6.39 -11.90
C GLN A 93 -6.32 -6.24 -11.24
N ARG A 94 -6.85 -7.32 -10.64
CA ARG A 94 -8.13 -7.31 -9.93
C ARG A 94 -8.15 -6.26 -8.81
N MET A 95 -7.12 -6.22 -7.97
CA MET A 95 -7.06 -5.29 -6.85
C MET A 95 -6.86 -3.84 -7.29
N ARG A 96 -6.11 -3.59 -8.37
CA ARG A 96 -5.99 -2.25 -8.96
C ARG A 96 -7.30 -1.77 -9.59
N SER A 97 -7.99 -2.64 -10.32
CA SER A 97 -9.30 -2.33 -10.88
C SER A 97 -10.32 -2.05 -9.77
N PHE A 98 -10.28 -2.81 -8.67
CA PHE A 98 -11.07 -2.50 -7.48
C PHE A 98 -10.77 -1.09 -6.95
N ALA A 99 -9.50 -0.73 -6.74
CA ALA A 99 -9.12 0.58 -6.23
C ALA A 99 -9.60 1.74 -7.13
N VAL A 100 -9.47 1.58 -8.45
CA VAL A 100 -9.96 2.55 -9.44
C VAL A 100 -11.48 2.68 -9.38
N ASP A 101 -12.22 1.57 -9.54
CA ASP A 101 -13.68 1.59 -9.56
C ASP A 101 -14.26 2.10 -8.23
N TRP A 102 -13.64 1.73 -7.11
CA TRP A 102 -14.00 2.20 -5.77
C TRP A 102 -13.83 3.71 -5.65
N THR A 103 -12.68 4.24 -6.06
CA THR A 103 -12.40 5.68 -6.02
C THR A 103 -13.37 6.46 -6.92
N ILE A 104 -13.61 5.99 -8.14
CA ILE A 104 -14.59 6.60 -9.06
C ILE A 104 -16.00 6.61 -8.47
N ALA A 105 -16.43 5.48 -7.89
CA ALA A 105 -17.76 5.39 -7.29
C ALA A 105 -17.93 6.39 -6.13
N HIS A 106 -16.92 6.53 -5.27
CA HIS A 106 -16.93 7.50 -4.18
C HIS A 106 -16.95 8.96 -4.68
N ILE A 107 -16.13 9.31 -5.69
CA ILE A 107 -16.16 10.64 -6.32
C ILE A 107 -17.56 10.96 -6.84
N ASN A 108 -18.16 10.06 -7.63
CA ASN A 108 -19.46 10.30 -8.25
C ASN A 108 -20.58 10.47 -7.22
N ARG A 109 -20.59 9.67 -6.15
CA ARG A 109 -21.59 9.80 -5.08
C ARG A 109 -21.47 11.14 -4.35
N ILE A 110 -20.25 11.60 -4.07
CA ILE A 110 -20.04 12.87 -3.39
C ILE A 110 -20.36 14.05 -4.30
N LYS A 111 -19.96 14.00 -5.58
CA LYS A 111 -20.33 15.03 -6.57
C LYS A 111 -21.84 15.20 -6.68
N LEU A 112 -22.61 14.10 -6.71
CA LEU A 112 -24.07 14.19 -6.69
C LEU A 112 -24.63 14.90 -5.45
N LEU A 113 -24.02 14.72 -4.27
CA LEU A 113 -24.44 15.41 -3.05
C LEU A 113 -24.08 16.90 -3.06
N ILE A 114 -22.97 17.27 -3.70
CA ILE A 114 -22.58 18.66 -3.90
C ILE A 114 -23.51 19.33 -4.92
N ASP A 115 -23.75 18.69 -6.06
CA ASP A 115 -24.52 19.25 -7.19
C ASP A 115 -26.00 19.42 -6.85
N ASN A 116 -26.62 18.43 -6.20
CA ASN A 116 -28.03 18.47 -5.84
C ASN A 116 -28.27 19.06 -4.45
N GLY A 117 -27.23 19.47 -3.72
CA GLY A 117 -27.33 19.83 -2.31
C GLY A 117 -27.75 18.67 -1.39
N ILE A 118 -27.26 18.68 -0.15
CA ILE A 118 -27.48 17.57 0.79
C ILE A 118 -28.94 17.51 1.26
N LEU A 119 -29.58 18.67 1.40
CA LEU A 119 -30.98 18.84 1.84
C LEU A 119 -31.67 19.88 0.95
N GLU A 120 -31.59 19.68 -0.37
CA GLU A 120 -32.29 20.55 -1.30
C GLU A 120 -33.80 20.42 -1.14
N LEU A 121 -34.49 21.56 -1.20
CA LEU A 121 -35.94 21.61 -1.07
C LEU A 121 -36.56 21.12 -2.38
N PRO A 122 -37.61 20.27 -2.31
CA PRO A 122 -38.26 19.76 -3.52
C PRO A 122 -39.01 20.84 -4.32
N PHE A 123 -39.18 22.05 -3.75
CA PHE A 123 -39.86 23.18 -4.37
C PHE A 123 -39.15 24.49 -4.00
N GLU A 124 -39.27 25.50 -4.87
CA GLU A 124 -38.78 26.84 -4.58
C GLU A 124 -39.47 27.43 -3.34
N SER A 125 -38.69 27.96 -2.41
CA SER A 125 -39.20 28.68 -1.25
C SER A 125 -38.69 30.12 -1.27
N GLU A 126 -39.57 31.10 -1.04
CA GLU A 126 -39.19 32.52 -0.95
C GLU A 126 -38.20 32.82 0.18
N GLN A 127 -38.11 31.93 1.17
CA GLN A 127 -37.01 31.93 2.12
C GLN A 127 -35.74 31.58 1.34
N ARG A 128 -34.91 32.61 1.05
CA ARG A 128 -33.53 32.38 0.57
C ARG A 128 -32.95 31.30 1.46
N VAL A 129 -32.54 30.19 0.85
CA VAL A 129 -31.79 29.14 1.52
C VAL A 129 -30.45 29.78 1.91
N ASN A 130 -30.44 30.50 3.03
CA ASN A 130 -29.23 30.89 3.71
C ASN A 130 -28.68 29.56 4.20
N HIS A 131 -27.81 28.94 3.38
CA HIS A 131 -27.07 27.78 3.82
C HIS A 131 -26.43 28.15 5.15
N SER A 132 -26.91 27.48 6.21
CA SER A 132 -26.36 27.59 7.55
C SER A 132 -24.84 27.54 7.45
N PRO A 133 -24.09 28.30 8.26
CA PRO A 133 -22.62 28.18 8.32
C PRO A 133 -22.14 26.72 8.37
N MET A 134 -22.91 25.85 9.05
CA MET A 134 -22.67 24.41 9.09
C MET A 134 -22.76 23.72 7.72
N MET A 135 -23.74 24.10 6.89
CA MET A 135 -23.92 23.52 5.55
C MET A 135 -22.82 23.97 4.58
N LYS A 136 -22.33 25.21 4.75
CA LYS A 136 -21.16 25.69 4.00
C LYS A 136 -19.90 24.91 4.37
N GLU A 137 -19.65 24.76 5.68
CA GLU A 137 -18.52 23.97 6.20
C GLU A 137 -18.58 22.50 5.73
N LEU A 138 -19.77 21.90 5.71
CA LEU A 138 -19.96 20.55 5.20
C LEU A 138 -19.66 20.45 3.69
N ASN A 139 -20.11 21.43 2.90
CA ASN A 139 -19.82 21.46 1.46
C ASN A 139 -18.32 21.62 1.19
N GLU A 140 -17.64 22.49 1.95
CA GLU A 140 -16.18 22.65 1.91
C GLU A 140 -15.47 21.32 2.21
N VAL A 141 -15.90 20.56 3.23
CA VAL A 141 -15.36 19.23 3.53
C VAL A 141 -15.57 18.26 2.36
N LEU A 142 -16.76 18.24 1.75
CA LEU A 142 -17.04 17.35 0.61
C LEU A 142 -16.17 17.68 -0.60
N ILE A 143 -15.94 18.97 -0.89
CA ILE A 143 -15.03 19.43 -1.95
C ILE A 143 -13.60 18.95 -1.67
N CYS A 144 -13.12 19.10 -0.44
CA CYS A 144 -11.80 18.60 -0.02
C CYS A 144 -11.69 17.08 -0.21
N ILE A 145 -12.74 16.33 0.13
CA ILE A 145 -12.76 14.88 -0.08
C ILE A 145 -12.69 14.54 -1.58
N VAL A 146 -13.48 15.21 -2.42
CA VAL A 146 -13.46 14.96 -3.87
C VAL A 146 -12.07 15.24 -4.44
N SER A 147 -11.45 16.36 -4.09
CA SER A 147 -10.11 16.71 -4.54
C SER A 147 -9.08 15.64 -4.14
N GLY A 148 -9.10 15.17 -2.89
CA GLY A 148 -8.19 14.12 -2.42
C GLY A 148 -8.40 12.77 -3.10
N LEU A 149 -9.65 12.43 -3.45
CA LEU A 149 -9.98 11.24 -4.24
C LEU A 149 -9.58 11.37 -5.71
N GLU A 150 -9.67 12.56 -6.31
CA GLU A 150 -9.22 12.82 -7.68
C GLU A 150 -7.71 12.67 -7.81
N ILE A 151 -6.93 13.14 -6.83
CA ILE A 151 -5.49 12.87 -6.75
C ILE A 151 -5.22 11.36 -6.67
N GLU A 152 -6.02 10.63 -5.88
CA GLU A 152 -5.87 9.19 -5.77
C GLU A 152 -6.19 8.48 -7.10
N LEU A 153 -7.25 8.91 -7.78
CA LEU A 153 -7.63 8.38 -9.08
C LEU A 153 -6.54 8.62 -10.14
N ASP A 154 -5.99 9.83 -10.19
CA ASP A 154 -4.90 10.20 -11.07
C ASP A 154 -3.65 9.33 -10.84
N TYR A 155 -3.30 9.06 -9.57
CA TYR A 155 -2.25 8.11 -9.22
C TYR A 155 -2.48 6.74 -9.86
N TRP A 156 -3.67 6.16 -9.68
CA TRP A 156 -4.00 4.84 -10.24
C TRP A 156 -4.00 4.81 -11.77
N GLN A 157 -4.49 5.87 -12.41
CA GLN A 157 -4.56 5.98 -13.88
C GLN A 157 -3.17 6.13 -14.52
N LYS A 158 -2.21 6.71 -13.79
CA LYS A 158 -0.82 6.87 -14.24
C LYS A 158 0.05 5.64 -13.99
N LEU A 159 -0.42 4.64 -13.23
CA LEU A 159 0.35 3.42 -13.02
C LEU A 159 0.50 2.63 -14.34
N PRO A 160 1.68 2.04 -14.58
CA PRO A 160 1.83 1.14 -15.72
C PRO A 160 0.94 -0.09 -15.56
N ARG A 161 0.62 -0.72 -16.71
CA ARG A 161 -0.12 -1.98 -16.73
C ARG A 161 0.55 -3.00 -15.82
N ALA A 162 -0.24 -3.63 -14.95
CA ALA A 162 0.28 -4.61 -14.00
C ALA A 162 0.87 -5.82 -14.71
N SER A 163 2.11 -6.17 -14.33
CA SER A 163 2.83 -7.36 -14.75
C SER A 163 2.84 -8.40 -13.62
N TYR A 164 3.42 -9.57 -13.87
CA TYR A 164 3.59 -10.61 -12.85
C TYR A 164 4.51 -10.20 -11.70
N LEU A 165 5.32 -9.13 -11.84
CA LEU A 165 6.16 -8.60 -10.77
C LEU A 165 5.52 -7.47 -9.99
N SER A 166 4.47 -6.83 -10.51
CA SER A 166 3.92 -5.61 -9.92
C SER A 166 3.51 -5.79 -8.46
N GLY A 167 2.79 -6.86 -8.10
CA GLY A 167 2.43 -7.16 -6.72
C GLY A 167 3.65 -7.42 -5.82
N LEU A 168 4.65 -8.17 -6.30
CA LEU A 168 5.90 -8.41 -5.58
C LEU A 168 6.67 -7.11 -5.33
N GLN A 169 6.85 -6.29 -6.39
CA GLN A 169 7.56 -5.03 -6.33
C GLN A 169 6.94 -4.10 -5.27
N VAL A 170 5.62 -4.02 -5.29
CA VAL A 170 4.82 -3.29 -4.30
C VAL A 170 5.06 -3.82 -2.88
N SER A 171 4.90 -5.11 -2.67
CA SER A 171 4.97 -5.72 -1.34
C SER A 171 6.37 -5.70 -0.71
N MET A 172 7.43 -5.73 -1.52
CA MET A 172 8.81 -5.82 -1.03
C MET A 172 9.48 -4.47 -0.77
N GLY A 173 8.79 -3.35 -1.03
CA GLY A 173 9.35 -2.00 -0.85
C GLY A 173 9.86 -1.76 0.57
N ASN A 174 9.04 -2.06 1.59
CA ASN A 174 9.43 -1.84 2.99
C ASN A 174 10.53 -2.81 3.43
N PHE A 175 10.49 -4.06 2.99
CA PHE A 175 11.56 -5.04 3.18
C PHE A 175 12.91 -4.49 2.69
N PHE A 176 13.01 -4.03 1.43
CA PHE A 176 14.28 -3.47 0.94
C PHE A 176 14.68 -2.18 1.66
N ARG A 177 13.73 -1.32 2.03
CA ARG A 177 14.01 -0.14 2.85
C ARG A 177 14.63 -0.53 4.19
N LYS A 178 14.09 -1.54 4.87
CA LYS A 178 14.62 -2.06 6.14
C LYS A 178 16.02 -2.63 5.98
N LEU A 179 16.28 -3.38 4.90
CA LEU A 179 17.62 -3.88 4.58
C LEU A 179 18.63 -2.74 4.31
N ASN A 180 18.20 -1.66 3.67
CA ASN A 180 19.04 -0.48 3.48
C ASN A 180 19.34 0.23 4.82
N GLN A 181 18.38 0.30 5.74
CA GLN A 181 18.55 0.93 7.06
C GLN A 181 19.61 0.23 7.93
N ILE A 182 19.81 -1.08 7.75
CA ILE A 182 20.88 -1.84 8.42
C ILE A 182 22.19 -1.87 7.61
N ASN A 183 22.31 -1.04 6.57
CA ASN A 183 23.46 -0.99 5.67
C ASN A 183 23.79 -2.34 5.02
N MET A 184 22.78 -3.18 4.75
CA MET A 184 23.01 -4.46 4.07
C MET A 184 23.51 -4.23 2.64
N SER A 185 24.63 -4.86 2.28
CA SER A 185 25.19 -4.71 0.93
C SER A 185 24.21 -5.21 -0.14
N GLN A 186 24.17 -4.56 -1.31
CA GLN A 186 23.28 -4.97 -2.41
C GLN A 186 23.50 -6.45 -2.80
N LYS A 187 24.75 -6.93 -2.77
CA LYS A 187 25.08 -8.34 -3.04
C LYS A 187 24.40 -9.29 -2.05
N ASP A 188 24.42 -8.96 -0.76
CA ASP A 188 23.78 -9.76 0.28
C ASP A 188 22.24 -9.66 0.19
N GLN A 189 21.69 -8.48 -0.11
CA GLN A 189 20.24 -8.33 -0.36
C GLN A 189 19.77 -9.20 -1.53
N ILE A 190 20.50 -9.19 -2.66
CA ILE A 190 20.15 -10.05 -3.80
C ILE A 190 20.24 -11.52 -3.43
N THR A 191 21.29 -11.92 -2.70
CA THR A 191 21.46 -13.31 -2.24
C THR A 191 20.32 -13.73 -1.30
N LEU A 192 19.86 -12.82 -0.42
CA LEU A 192 18.72 -13.06 0.45
C LEU A 192 17.42 -13.26 -0.35
N VAL A 193 17.18 -12.43 -1.37
CA VAL A 193 16.03 -12.60 -2.28
C VAL A 193 16.10 -13.93 -3.03
N GLN A 194 17.27 -14.34 -3.50
CA GLN A 194 17.44 -15.65 -4.15
C GLN A 194 17.07 -16.79 -3.20
N GLN A 195 17.51 -16.73 -1.94
CA GLN A 195 17.12 -17.72 -0.93
C GLN A 195 15.62 -17.72 -0.63
N LEU A 196 14.97 -16.55 -0.61
CA LEU A 196 13.51 -16.45 -0.50
C LEU A 196 12.82 -17.07 -1.71
N PHE A 197 13.29 -16.79 -2.92
CA PHE A 197 12.70 -17.35 -4.13
C PHE A 197 12.83 -18.86 -4.18
N SER A 198 13.97 -19.41 -3.76
CA SER A 198 14.14 -20.86 -3.59
C SER A 198 13.24 -21.44 -2.50
N LEU A 199 12.98 -20.72 -1.41
CA LEU A 199 12.10 -21.19 -0.33
C LEU A 199 10.64 -21.34 -0.78
N PHE A 200 10.19 -20.51 -1.71
CA PHE A 200 8.81 -20.48 -2.23
C PHE A 200 8.67 -21.08 -3.63
N ASP A 201 9.73 -21.68 -4.18
CA ASP A 201 9.77 -22.22 -5.54
C ASP A 201 9.26 -21.21 -6.59
N VAL A 202 9.69 -19.94 -6.45
CA VAL A 202 9.25 -18.85 -7.33
C VAL A 202 9.74 -19.14 -8.74
N ASP A 203 8.79 -19.33 -9.66
CA ASP A 203 9.05 -19.42 -11.10
C ASP A 203 9.72 -18.12 -11.59
N TRP A 204 11.05 -18.16 -11.67
CA TRP A 204 11.98 -17.08 -11.98
C TRP A 204 13.24 -17.67 -12.63
N ASP A 205 13.60 -17.20 -13.83
CA ASP A 205 14.72 -17.76 -14.59
C ASP A 205 16.10 -17.18 -14.18
N GLU A 206 17.13 -18.04 -14.19
CA GLU A 206 18.42 -17.95 -13.44
C GLU A 206 19.45 -16.88 -13.86
N GLY A 207 19.20 -16.02 -14.84
CA GLY A 207 20.16 -14.98 -15.30
C GLY A 207 20.41 -13.81 -14.32
N ALA A 208 20.26 -14.01 -13.01
CA ALA A 208 19.31 -13.25 -12.22
C ALA A 208 19.85 -12.21 -11.21
N ARG A 209 21.16 -12.03 -11.04
CA ARG A 209 21.65 -11.03 -10.07
C ARG A 209 21.34 -9.60 -10.49
N GLU A 210 21.60 -9.26 -11.76
CA GLU A 210 21.23 -7.96 -12.32
C GLU A 210 19.70 -7.83 -12.47
N ASN A 211 19.02 -8.93 -12.79
CA ASN A 211 17.56 -8.91 -12.91
C ASN A 211 16.88 -8.62 -11.57
N ILE A 212 17.25 -9.25 -10.45
CA ILE A 212 16.64 -8.94 -9.14
C ILE A 212 16.84 -7.48 -8.77
N LYS A 213 18.02 -6.91 -9.03
CA LYS A 213 18.29 -5.49 -8.81
C LYS A 213 17.35 -4.61 -9.63
N ASN A 214 17.36 -4.78 -10.96
CA ASN A 214 16.71 -3.85 -11.90
C ASN A 214 15.20 -4.09 -12.04
N SER A 215 14.73 -5.32 -11.82
CA SER A 215 13.32 -5.68 -12.01
C SER A 215 12.55 -5.82 -10.71
N LEU A 216 13.20 -5.87 -9.55
CA LEU A 216 12.53 -6.03 -8.26
C LEU A 216 12.99 -4.96 -7.27
N GLN A 217 14.25 -4.97 -6.86
CA GLN A 217 14.76 -4.10 -5.80
C GLN A 217 14.59 -2.60 -6.10
N GLN A 218 15.10 -2.13 -7.24
CA GLN A 218 14.99 -0.72 -7.64
C GLN A 218 13.53 -0.31 -7.86
N PRO A 219 12.72 -1.03 -8.66
CA PRO A 219 11.30 -0.73 -8.80
C PRO A 219 10.54 -0.73 -7.46
N SER A 220 10.81 -1.66 -6.55
CA SER A 220 10.20 -1.71 -5.22
C SER A 220 10.46 -0.44 -4.41
N LEU A 221 11.72 0.03 -4.40
CA LEU A 221 12.10 1.24 -3.68
C LEU A 221 11.50 2.49 -4.34
N GLU A 222 11.54 2.58 -5.67
CA GLU A 222 10.94 3.69 -6.42
C GLU A 222 9.43 3.77 -6.21
N ILE A 223 8.73 2.63 -6.25
CA ILE A 223 7.29 2.56 -5.98
C ILE A 223 7.01 3.00 -4.55
N LEU A 224 7.79 2.54 -3.57
CA LEU A 224 7.63 2.94 -2.17
C LEU A 224 7.82 4.45 -2.00
N VAL A 225 8.84 5.03 -2.64
CA VAL A 225 9.10 6.48 -2.61
C VAL A 225 7.95 7.24 -3.26
N LYS A 226 7.53 6.86 -4.48
CA LYS A 226 6.40 7.51 -5.18
C LYS A 226 5.10 7.45 -4.40
N ARG A 227 4.84 6.31 -3.75
CA ARG A 227 3.69 6.16 -2.84
C ARG A 227 3.79 7.15 -1.70
N LYS A 228 4.97 7.28 -1.08
CA LYS A 228 5.24 8.18 0.05
C LYS A 228 5.23 9.66 -0.31
N SER A 229 5.78 10.05 -1.46
CA SER A 229 5.82 11.47 -1.89
C SER A 229 4.44 12.00 -2.29
N SER A 230 3.49 11.12 -2.63
CA SER A 230 2.10 11.52 -2.89
C SER A 230 1.34 11.94 -1.63
N PHE A 231 1.96 11.86 -0.46
CA PHE A 231 1.35 12.18 0.83
C PHE A 231 1.63 13.60 1.32
N ASP A 232 2.50 14.36 0.65
CA ASP A 232 2.84 15.72 1.09
C ASP A 232 1.69 16.72 0.85
N ASN A 233 0.76 16.41 -0.08
CA ASN A 233 -0.51 17.13 -0.23
C ASN A 233 -1.65 16.16 -0.64
N PRO A 234 -2.25 15.43 0.30
CA PRO A 234 -3.19 14.37 -0.04
C PRO A 234 -4.59 14.89 -0.43
N ILE A 235 -4.87 16.18 -0.26
CA ILE A 235 -6.16 16.79 -0.61
C ILE A 235 -6.04 17.87 -1.70
N GLY A 236 -4.82 18.19 -2.17
CA GLY A 236 -4.60 19.07 -3.33
C GLY A 236 -4.88 20.54 -3.09
N LEU A 237 -4.96 20.96 -1.82
CA LEU A 237 -5.30 22.34 -1.48
C LEU A 237 -4.04 23.08 -1.03
N GLU A 238 -3.87 24.31 -1.53
CA GLU A 238 -2.98 25.27 -0.90
C GLU A 238 -3.60 25.66 0.46
N GLU A 239 -2.79 25.80 1.51
CA GLU A 239 -3.19 25.89 2.92
C GLU A 239 -4.11 27.09 3.27
N GLU A 240 -4.61 27.84 2.29
CA GLU A 240 -5.47 28.98 2.49
C GLU A 240 -6.91 28.57 2.85
N ASN A 241 -7.18 28.54 4.17
CA ASN A 241 -8.46 28.90 4.81
C ASN A 241 -9.77 28.16 4.40
N ILE A 242 -9.74 27.04 3.69
CA ILE A 242 -11.00 26.34 3.32
C ILE A 242 -11.63 25.60 4.52
N LEU A 243 -10.85 25.16 5.51
CA LEU A 243 -11.38 24.40 6.66
C LEU A 243 -10.76 24.84 7.98
N LYS A 244 -11.53 24.71 9.07
CA LYS A 244 -10.98 24.79 10.43
C LYS A 244 -9.84 23.77 10.58
N LYS A 245 -8.74 24.18 11.20
CA LYS A 245 -7.52 23.36 11.39
C LYS A 245 -7.79 21.95 11.92
N ASN A 246 -8.73 21.79 12.86
CA ASN A 246 -9.06 20.47 13.42
C ASN A 246 -9.71 19.54 12.38
N ASN A 247 -10.65 20.05 11.57
CA ASN A 247 -11.30 19.25 10.53
C ASN A 247 -10.29 18.82 9.46
N LEU A 248 -9.37 19.71 9.11
CA LEU A 248 -8.29 19.41 8.18
C LEU A 248 -7.41 18.27 8.70
N VAL A 249 -6.95 18.34 9.96
CA VAL A 249 -6.10 17.29 10.55
C VAL A 249 -6.79 15.93 10.56
N GLU A 250 -8.06 15.86 10.96
CA GLU A 250 -8.81 14.60 10.96
C GLU A 250 -9.02 14.07 9.53
N LEU A 251 -9.34 14.94 8.58
CA LEU A 251 -9.52 14.55 7.19
C LEU A 251 -8.22 14.00 6.58
N LEU A 252 -7.09 14.64 6.87
CA LEU A 252 -5.77 14.16 6.44
C LEU A 252 -5.49 12.76 6.98
N LYS A 253 -5.74 12.50 8.27
CA LYS A 253 -5.59 11.16 8.87
C LYS A 253 -6.43 10.11 8.13
N VAL A 254 -7.69 10.42 7.83
CA VAL A 254 -8.57 9.50 7.09
C VAL A 254 -8.00 9.21 5.69
N PHE A 255 -7.52 10.23 4.97
CA PHE A 255 -6.87 10.04 3.67
C PHE A 255 -5.59 9.21 3.76
N TYR A 256 -4.77 9.42 4.79
CA TYR A 256 -3.58 8.61 5.02
C TYR A 256 -3.92 7.13 5.15
N THR A 257 -4.88 6.79 6.02
CA THR A 257 -5.34 5.42 6.20
C THR A 257 -5.97 4.86 4.93
N TYR A 258 -6.83 5.63 4.26
CA TYR A 258 -7.51 5.19 3.04
C TYR A 258 -6.52 4.82 1.93
N ARG A 259 -5.51 5.66 1.70
CA ARG A 259 -4.49 5.42 0.67
C ARG A 259 -3.57 4.26 1.04
N ASP A 260 -3.21 4.12 2.31
CA ASP A 260 -2.40 2.98 2.76
C ASP A 260 -3.10 1.65 2.45
N GLN A 261 -4.41 1.58 2.69
CA GLN A 261 -5.22 0.40 2.38
C GLN A 261 -5.37 0.16 0.86
N LEU A 262 -5.69 1.20 0.08
CA LEU A 262 -5.87 1.05 -1.36
C LEU A 262 -4.57 0.71 -2.08
N ARG A 263 -3.46 1.36 -1.70
CA ARG A 263 -2.17 1.23 -2.36
C ARG A 263 -1.39 0.01 -1.88
N ARG A 264 -2.04 -0.99 -1.31
CA ARG A 264 -1.41 -2.26 -0.92
C ARG A 264 -0.97 -3.12 -2.13
N PHE A 265 -1.48 -2.84 -3.35
CA PHE A 265 -1.29 -3.65 -4.58
C PHE A 265 -0.79 -2.87 -5.81
#